data_AF-A0A383WD18-F1
#
_entry.id   AF-A0A383WD18-F1
#
_cell.length_a   1.000
_cell.length_b   1.000
_cell.length_c   1.000
_cell.angle_alpha   90.00
_cell.angle_beta   90.00
_cell.angle_gamma   90.00
#
_symmetry.space_group_name_H-M   'P 1'
#
loop_
_entity.id
_entity.type
_entity.pdbx_description
1 polymer ?
#
loop_
_entity_poly.entity_id
_entity_poly.type
_entity_poly.pdbx_seq_one_letter_code
_entity_poly.pdbx_strand_id
1 'polypeptide(L)'
;PVLVLTITDGEPTDNPTDKVVQVIKESRSRLAAPYGPKAVAFEFAQVGKDQRAQAFLGQLDKHPEVGNSIDCTSYYELESVEYQRRGIQLSPELWLVKIMVGSIDPSYDEGDE
;
A
#
# COMPACT_ATOMS: atom_id res chain seq x y z
N PRO A 1 -12.83 -12.15 3.67
CA PRO A 1 -11.81 -11.07 3.62
C PRO A 1 -11.90 -10.36 2.27
N VAL A 2 -11.76 -9.04 2.26
CA VAL A 2 -11.87 -8.18 1.07
C VAL A 2 -10.54 -7.46 0.86
N LEU A 3 -10.02 -7.47 -0.36
CA LEU A 3 -8.91 -6.62 -0.78
C LEU A 3 -9.48 -5.39 -1.49
N VAL A 4 -9.10 -4.20 -1.02
CA VAL A 4 -9.38 -2.93 -1.70
C VAL A 4 -8.09 -2.46 -2.35
N LEU A 5 -7.98 -2.64 -3.66
CA LEU A 5 -6.86 -2.17 -4.46
C LEU A 5 -7.18 -0.81 -5.09
N THR A 6 -6.39 0.20 -4.72
CA THR A 6 -6.47 1.55 -5.29
C THR A 6 -5.31 1.74 -6.26
N ILE A 7 -5.61 2.07 -7.52
CA ILE A 7 -4.60 2.40 -8.54
C ILE A 7 -4.67 3.91 -8.79
N THR A 8 -3.58 4.63 -8.56
CA THR A 8 -3.58 6.11 -8.58
C THR A 8 -2.27 6.70 -9.13
N ASP A 9 -2.36 7.86 -9.77
CA ASP A 9 -1.22 8.71 -10.18
C ASP A 9 -1.12 10.02 -9.39
N GLY A 10 -1.94 10.17 -8.33
CA GLY A 10 -2.08 11.44 -7.61
C GLY A 10 -2.24 11.27 -6.09
N GLU A 11 -2.17 12.42 -5.41
CA GLU A 11 -2.51 12.59 -3.99
C GLU A 11 -3.95 13.11 -3.83
N PRO A 12 -4.62 12.84 -2.68
CA PRO A 12 -5.89 13.47 -2.38
C PRO A 12 -5.77 15.00 -2.36
N THR A 13 -6.66 15.70 -3.07
CA THR A 13 -6.69 17.17 -3.12
C THR A 13 -7.68 17.81 -2.14
N ASP A 14 -8.53 16.99 -1.52
CA ASP A 14 -9.65 17.45 -0.71
C ASP A 14 -9.26 17.63 0.77
N ASN A 15 -9.94 18.57 1.44
CA ASN A 15 -9.88 18.69 2.90
C ASN A 15 -10.99 17.86 3.56
N PRO A 16 -10.70 17.11 4.64
CA PRO A 16 -9.42 17.08 5.34
C PRO A 16 -8.43 16.07 4.73
N THR A 17 -7.14 16.40 4.76
CA THR A 17 -6.05 15.58 4.20
C THR A 17 -5.87 14.22 4.89
N ASP A 18 -6.42 14.06 6.10
CA ASP A 18 -6.37 12.81 6.88
C ASP A 18 -7.53 11.85 6.58
N LYS A 19 -8.42 12.19 5.64
CA LYS A 19 -9.64 11.42 5.38
C LYS A 19 -9.35 9.96 5.00
N VAL A 20 -8.29 9.71 4.23
CA VAL A 20 -7.86 8.35 3.84
C VAL A 20 -7.54 7.52 5.08
N VAL A 21 -6.72 8.07 5.99
CA VAL A 21 -6.35 7.42 7.26
C VAL A 21 -7.59 7.14 8.11
N GLN A 22 -8.50 8.12 8.23
CA GLN A 22 -9.74 7.95 8.99
C GLN A 22 -10.59 6.80 8.44
N VAL A 23 -10.77 6.72 7.12
CA VAL A 23 -11.60 5.68 6.48
C VAL A 23 -10.98 4.29 6.66
N ILE A 24 -9.66 4.16 6.53
CA ILE A 24 -8.96 2.88 6.78
C ILE A 24 -9.21 2.41 8.21
N LYS A 25 -8.99 3.29 9.20
CA LYS A 25 -9.18 2.99 10.63
C LYS A 25 -10.62 2.59 10.94
N GLU A 26 -11.58 3.38 10.46
CA GLU A 26 -13.01 3.14 10.70
C GLU A 26 -13.44 1.80 10.09
N SER A 27 -13.03 1.53 8.84
CA SER A 27 -13.37 0.31 8.13
C SER A 27 -12.85 -0.93 8.85
N ARG A 28 -11.58 -0.92 9.25
CA ARG A 28 -10.98 -2.03 10.00
C ARG A 28 -11.67 -2.24 11.35
N SER A 29 -11.88 -1.16 12.11
CA SER A 29 -12.55 -1.23 13.41
C SER A 29 -13.96 -1.82 13.31
N ARG A 30 -14.76 -1.34 12.34
CA ARG A 30 -16.13 -1.81 12.13
C ARG A 30 -16.21 -3.27 11.68
N LEU A 31 -15.28 -3.72 10.84
CA LEU A 31 -15.28 -5.08 10.29
C LEU A 31 -14.59 -6.10 11.21
N ALA A 32 -13.74 -5.65 12.13
CA ALA A 32 -13.00 -6.53 13.04
C ALA A 32 -13.92 -7.34 13.96
N ALA A 33 -14.99 -6.73 14.48
CA ALA A 33 -15.92 -7.41 15.39
C ALA A 33 -16.68 -8.58 14.74
N PRO A 34 -17.31 -8.42 13.55
CA PRO A 34 -18.03 -9.52 12.91
C PRO A 34 -17.14 -10.51 12.14
N TYR A 35 -15.98 -10.08 11.62
CA TYR A 35 -15.20 -10.88 10.64
C TYR A 35 -13.73 -11.08 11.00
N GLY A 36 -13.27 -10.55 12.14
CA GLY A 36 -11.88 -10.64 12.60
C GLY A 36 -10.96 -9.53 12.06
N PRO A 37 -9.75 -9.38 12.63
CA PRO A 37 -8.86 -8.24 12.35
C PRO A 37 -8.35 -8.15 10.91
N LYS A 38 -8.39 -9.26 10.15
CA LYS A 38 -8.00 -9.34 8.74
C LYS A 38 -9.20 -9.35 7.78
N ALA A 39 -10.32 -8.76 8.19
CA ALA A 39 -11.54 -8.73 7.39
C ALA A 39 -11.40 -7.93 6.09
N VAL A 40 -10.56 -6.89 6.10
CA VAL A 40 -10.26 -6.02 4.96
C VAL A 40 -8.77 -5.70 4.92
N ALA A 41 -8.20 -5.70 3.72
CA ALA A 41 -6.86 -5.25 3.40
C ALA A 41 -6.94 -4.10 2.38
N PHE A 42 -5.99 -3.17 2.45
CA PHE A 42 -5.92 -2.01 1.56
C PHE A 42 -4.56 -1.97 0.88
N GLU A 43 -4.58 -1.94 -0.45
CA GLU A 43 -3.41 -1.78 -1.30
C GLU A 43 -3.51 -0.46 -2.06
N PHE A 44 -2.38 0.25 -2.16
CA PHE A 44 -2.26 1.42 -3.01
C PHE A 44 -1.12 1.21 -4.03
N ALA A 45 -1.49 1.00 -5.29
CA ALA A 45 -0.54 0.86 -6.37
C ALA A 45 -0.39 2.18 -7.14
N GLN A 46 0.83 2.71 -7.20
CA GLN A 46 1.13 3.90 -8.00
C GLN A 46 1.22 3.54 -9.50
N VAL A 47 0.52 4.32 -10.32
CA VAL A 47 0.76 4.39 -11.77
C VAL A 47 1.34 5.76 -12.13
N GLY A 48 2.21 5.80 -13.14
CA GLY A 48 2.93 7.01 -13.50
C GLY A 48 4.07 7.36 -12.52
N LYS A 49 4.65 8.55 -12.68
CA LYS A 49 5.86 9.00 -11.95
C LYS A 49 5.66 10.35 -11.26
N ASP A 50 4.43 10.68 -10.88
CA ASP A 50 4.13 11.91 -10.15
C ASP A 50 4.79 11.87 -8.77
N GLN A 51 5.58 12.91 -8.47
CA GLN A 51 6.37 12.98 -7.24
C GLN A 51 5.51 13.25 -6.00
N ARG A 52 4.35 13.90 -6.15
CA ARG A 52 3.45 14.18 -5.02
C ARG A 52 2.69 12.92 -4.65
N ALA A 53 2.22 12.16 -5.63
CA ALA A 53 1.65 10.83 -5.41
C ALA A 53 2.64 9.93 -4.65
N GLN A 54 3.90 9.86 -5.13
CA GLN A 54 4.95 9.08 -4.47
C GLN A 54 5.18 9.54 -3.02
N ALA A 55 5.28 10.85 -2.79
CA ALA A 55 5.49 11.40 -1.45
C ALA A 55 4.31 11.15 -0.51
N PHE A 56 3.07 11.20 -1.02
CA PHE A 56 1.86 10.91 -0.26
C PHE A 56 1.80 9.43 0.12
N LEU A 57 1.99 8.52 -0.85
CA LEU A 57 1.96 7.08 -0.62
C LEU A 57 3.05 6.66 0.38
N GLY A 58 4.28 7.17 0.22
CA GLY A 58 5.36 6.87 1.17
C GLY A 58 5.11 7.43 2.60
N GLN A 59 4.30 8.48 2.75
CA GLN A 59 3.85 8.95 4.07
C GLN A 59 2.74 8.08 4.64
N LEU A 60 1.81 7.65 3.79
CA LEU A 60 0.68 6.80 4.17
C LEU A 60 1.17 5.42 4.64
N ASP A 61 2.12 4.85 3.91
CA ASP A 61 2.81 3.60 4.19
C ASP A 61 3.53 3.61 5.55
N LYS A 62 4.17 4.72 5.90
CA LYS A 62 4.89 4.91 7.17
C LYS A 62 4.02 5.50 8.28
N HIS A 63 2.71 5.61 8.06
CA HIS A 63 1.83 6.29 9.00
C HIS A 63 1.70 5.47 10.30
N PRO A 64 1.91 6.06 11.49
CA PRO A 64 2.03 5.31 12.74
C PRO A 64 0.77 4.52 13.13
N GLU A 65 -0.40 4.93 12.64
CA GLU A 65 -1.68 4.28 12.96
C GLU A 65 -2.15 3.27 11.91
N VAL A 66 -1.69 3.37 10.66
CA VAL A 66 -2.24 2.56 9.54
C VAL A 66 -1.19 1.90 8.66
N GLY A 67 0.09 2.27 8.77
CA GLY A 67 1.17 1.72 7.96
C GLY A 67 1.26 0.20 8.03
N ASN A 68 1.28 -0.35 9.24
CA ASN A 68 1.28 -1.81 9.52
C ASN A 68 -0.03 -2.53 9.11
N SER A 69 -0.90 -1.89 8.34
CA SER A 69 -2.26 -2.31 8.05
C SER A 69 -2.66 -2.13 6.58
N ILE A 70 -1.75 -1.58 5.78
CA ILE A 70 -1.89 -1.34 4.35
C ILE A 70 -0.56 -1.70 3.68
N ASP A 71 -0.53 -1.68 2.35
CA ASP A 71 0.71 -1.69 1.57
C ASP A 71 0.56 -0.65 0.44
N CYS A 72 1.69 -0.04 0.07
CA CYS A 72 1.80 1.03 -0.91
C CYS A 72 2.90 0.70 -1.93
N THR A 73 2.54 -0.05 -2.97
CA THR A 73 3.50 -0.42 -4.03
C THR A 73 3.72 0.72 -5.05
N SER A 74 4.99 1.08 -5.29
CA SER A 74 5.38 2.07 -6.32
C SER A 74 5.34 1.49 -7.73
N TYR A 75 5.57 2.36 -8.73
CA TYR A 75 5.73 1.92 -10.11
C TYR A 75 6.97 1.02 -10.27
N TYR A 76 6.88 0.06 -11.20
CA TYR A 76 7.86 -1.02 -11.37
C TYR A 76 9.33 -0.59 -11.39
N GLU A 77 9.70 0.47 -12.12
CA GLU A 77 11.11 0.85 -12.20
C GLU A 77 11.68 1.40 -10.87
N LEU A 78 10.84 1.98 -10.01
CA LEU A 78 11.28 2.42 -8.69
C LEU A 78 11.45 1.22 -7.74
N GLU A 79 10.45 0.35 -7.69
CA GLU A 79 10.48 -0.91 -6.93
C GLU A 79 11.69 -1.77 -7.34
N SER A 80 11.94 -1.87 -8.65
CA SER A 80 13.08 -2.62 -9.17
C SER A 80 14.42 -2.06 -8.70
N VAL A 81 14.55 -0.74 -8.48
CA VAL A 81 15.77 -0.14 -7.94
C VAL A 81 15.94 -0.50 -6.46
N GLU A 82 14.85 -0.59 -5.70
CA GLU A 82 14.86 -0.95 -4.28
C GLU A 82 15.23 -2.43 -4.09
N TYR A 83 14.58 -3.33 -4.83
CA TYR A 83 14.94 -4.74 -4.89
C TYR A 83 16.39 -4.96 -5.35
N GLN A 84 16.86 -4.18 -6.34
CA GLN A 84 18.24 -4.29 -6.83
C GLN A 84 19.26 -3.90 -5.75
N ARG A 85 18.96 -2.94 -4.87
CA ARG A 85 19.83 -2.60 -3.72
C ARG A 85 19.98 -3.78 -2.75
N ARG A 86 19.00 -4.68 -2.72
CA ARG A 86 19.01 -5.94 -1.94
C ARG A 86 19.60 -7.12 -2.73
N GLY A 87 20.06 -6.90 -3.96
CA GLY A 87 20.60 -7.94 -4.84
C GLY A 87 19.53 -8.87 -5.44
N ILE A 88 18.26 -8.46 -5.40
CA ILE A 88 17.14 -9.22 -5.95
C ILE A 88 16.74 -8.59 -7.29
N GLN A 89 16.56 -9.42 -8.31
CA GLN A 89 15.97 -8.98 -9.57
C GLN A 89 14.45 -9.09 -9.46
N LEU A 90 13.78 -7.95 -9.36
CA LEU A 90 12.32 -7.89 -9.44
C LEU A 90 11.89 -8.22 -10.87
N SER A 91 10.99 -9.19 -11.05
CA SER A 91 10.32 -9.43 -12.32
C SER A 91 8.96 -8.72 -12.36
N PRO A 92 8.42 -8.40 -13.54
CA PRO A 92 7.08 -7.82 -13.64
C PRO A 92 6.00 -8.71 -12.99
N GLU A 93 6.14 -10.04 -13.09
CA GLU A 93 5.21 -10.99 -12.48
C GLU A 93 5.30 -10.94 -10.95
N LEU A 94 6.51 -10.86 -10.38
CA LEU A 94 6.68 -10.73 -8.93
C LEU A 94 6.14 -9.39 -8.42
N TRP A 95 6.34 -8.31 -9.18
CA TRP A 95 5.76 -7.00 -8.87
C TRP A 95 4.22 -7.04 -8.88
N LEU A 96 3.61 -7.71 -9.85
CA LEU A 96 2.16 -7.93 -9.87
C LEU A 96 1.69 -8.77 -8.68
N VAL A 97 2.47 -9.78 -8.28
CA VAL A 97 2.15 -10.56 -7.07
C VAL A 97 2.18 -9.66 -5.84
N LYS A 98 3.22 -8.83 -5.67
CA LYS A 98 3.32 -7.86 -4.57
C LYS A 98 2.06 -6.99 -4.48
N ILE A 99 1.66 -6.33 -5.57
CA ILE A 99 0.41 -5.53 -5.63
C ILE A 99 -0.83 -6.34 -5.19
N MET A 100 -0.87 -7.64 -5.50
CA MET A 100 -2.05 -8.45 -5.21
C MET A 100 -2.08 -9.02 -3.79
N VAL A 101 -0.93 -9.13 -3.11
CA VAL A 101 -0.83 -9.87 -1.85
C VAL A 101 -0.07 -9.15 -0.72
N GLY A 102 0.66 -8.07 -0.98
CA GLY A 102 1.52 -7.40 0.00
C GLY A 102 0.75 -6.90 1.22
N SER A 103 -0.38 -6.21 1.01
CA SER A 103 -1.30 -5.81 2.09
C SER A 103 -1.99 -6.96 2.86
N ILE A 104 -1.83 -8.22 2.42
CA ILE A 104 -2.43 -9.42 3.02
C ILE A 104 -1.38 -10.28 3.73
N ASP A 105 -0.24 -10.47 3.08
CA ASP A 105 0.89 -11.30 3.50
C ASP A 105 2.16 -10.44 3.59
N PRO A 106 2.57 -10.06 4.82
CA PRO A 106 3.74 -9.22 5.05
C PRO A 106 5.03 -9.78 4.46
N SER A 107 5.14 -11.08 4.16
CA SER A 107 6.37 -11.61 3.55
C SER A 107 6.63 -11.08 2.13
N TYR A 108 5.61 -10.52 1.48
CA TYR A 108 5.70 -9.82 0.19
C TYR A 108 5.88 -8.31 0.34
N ASP A 109 5.83 -7.80 1.57
CA ASP A 109 6.01 -6.41 1.96
C ASP A 109 7.38 -6.16 2.62
N GLU A 110 7.80 -7.06 3.52
CA GLU A 110 9.13 -7.15 4.18
C GLU A 110 10.31 -7.30 3.18
N GLY A 111 10.00 -7.40 1.89
CA GLY A 111 10.94 -7.26 0.77
C GLY A 111 11.49 -5.85 0.58
N ASP A 112 10.87 -4.82 1.18
CA ASP A 112 11.21 -3.39 0.94
C ASP A 112 11.50 -2.55 2.20
N GLU A 113 11.13 -2.99 3.40
CA GLU A 113 11.60 -2.44 4.70
C GLU A 113 13.00 -2.97 5.12
#